data_AF-A0A3P6A9Z6-F1
#
_entry.id   AF-A0A3P6A9Z6-F1
#
_cell.length_a   1.000
_cell.length_b   1.000
_cell.length_c   1.000
_cell.angle_alpha   90.00
_cell.angle_beta   90.00
_cell.angle_gamma   90.00
#
_symmetry.space_group_name_H-M   'P 1'
#
loop_
_entity.id
_entity.type
_entity.pdbx_description
1 polymer ?
#
loop_
_entity_poly.entity_id
_entity_poly.type
_entity_poly.pdbx_seq_one_letter_code
_entity_poly.pdbx_strand_id
1 'polypeptide(L)' 'MTLFENFNYLLSLPSNLDVPSEITRTFPWILWILWKNRNLFLFEGKEYSAIDTVAKVVEDSSHWFEAQKR' A
#
# COMPACT_ATOMS: atom_id res chain seq x y z
N MET A 1 3.06 -3.23 -20.31
CA MET A 1 3.16 -3.01 -18.85
C MET A 1 1.85 -3.40 -18.20
N THR A 2 1.86 -4.52 -17.52
CA THR A 2 0.75 -5.02 -16.71
C THR A 2 0.84 -4.47 -15.29
N LEU A 3 -0.27 -4.51 -14.55
CA LEU A 3 -0.28 -4.17 -13.13
C LEU A 3 0.72 -5.03 -12.34
N PHE A 4 0.86 -6.30 -12.72
CA PHE A 4 1.82 -7.23 -12.14
C PHE A 4 3.26 -6.74 -12.31
N GLU A 5 3.66 -6.35 -13.53
CA GLU A 5 5.01 -5.85 -13.81
C GLU A 5 5.34 -4.60 -12.99
N ASN A 6 4.36 -3.68 -12.86
CA ASN A 6 4.53 -2.46 -12.06
C ASN A 6 4.76 -2.79 -10.58
N PHE A 7 3.92 -3.63 -9.98
CA PHE A 7 4.07 -4.01 -8.56
C PHE A 7 5.31 -4.86 -8.33
N ASN A 8 5.66 -5.76 -9.25
CA ASN A 8 6.89 -6.54 -9.16
C ASN A 8 8.13 -5.62 -9.14
N TYR A 9 8.15 -4.59 -9.99
CA TYR A 9 9.20 -3.57 -9.97
C TYR A 9 9.24 -2.79 -8.65
N LEU A 10 8.09 -2.30 -8.17
CA LEU A 10 8.01 -1.54 -6.91
C LEU A 10 8.47 -2.37 -5.69
N LEU A 11 8.08 -3.64 -5.62
CA LEU A 11 8.47 -4.54 -4.53
C LEU A 11 9.92 -5.03 -4.63
N SER A 12 10.50 -4.99 -5.83
CA SER A 12 11.89 -5.39 -6.08
C SER A 12 12.83 -4.19 -6.17
N LEU A 13 12.42 -3.00 -5.68
CA LEU A 13 13.25 -1.82 -5.77
C LEU A 13 14.61 -2.07 -5.08
N PRO A 14 15.73 -1.86 -5.80
CA PRO A 14 17.04 -2.01 -5.21
C PRO A 14 17.30 -0.88 -4.21
N SER A 15 18.06 -1.21 -3.16
CA SER A 15 18.37 -0.32 -2.03
C SER A 15 19.23 0.91 -2.40
N ASN A 16 19.72 0.97 -3.64
CA ASN A 16 20.53 2.07 -4.17
C ASN A 16 19.71 3.20 -4.81
N LEU A 17 18.39 3.04 -4.94
CA LEU A 17 17.49 4.11 -5.34
C LEU A 17 17.22 5.01 -4.13
N ASP A 18 17.43 6.31 -4.31
CA ASP A 18 17.19 7.34 -3.29
C ASP A 18 15.67 7.62 -3.16
N VAL A 19 14.92 6.59 -2.77
CA VAL A 19 13.49 6.67 -2.49
C VAL A 19 13.32 6.66 -0.97
N PRO A 20 12.63 7.66 -0.40
CA PRO A 20 12.33 7.71 1.02
C PRO A 20 11.73 6.40 1.52
N SER A 21 12.21 5.92 2.67
CA SER A 21 11.77 4.65 3.24
C SER A 21 10.27 4.65 3.57
N GLU A 22 9.73 5.82 3.90
CA GLU A 22 8.32 6.07 4.15
C GLU A 22 7.47 5.71 2.93
N ILE A 23 7.98 5.99 1.72
CA ILE A 23 7.29 5.69 0.46
C ILE A 23 7.40 4.20 0.15
N THR A 24 8.60 3.63 0.18
CA THR A 24 8.80 2.21 -0.19
C THR A 24 8.06 1.26 0.74
N ARG A 25 7.94 1.62 2.01
CA ARG A 25 7.15 0.89 3.00
C ARG A 25 5.67 0.81 2.63
N THR A 26 5.12 1.73 1.86
CA THR A 26 3.69 1.73 1.49
C THR A 26 3.33 0.69 0.43
N PHE A 27 4.26 0.24 -0.41
CA PHE A 27 3.96 -0.61 -1.56
C PHE A 27 3.22 -1.91 -1.23
N PRO A 28 3.64 -2.72 -0.22
CA PRO A 28 2.85 -3.89 0.17
C PRO A 28 1.47 -3.51 0.72
N TRP A 29 1.34 -2.36 1.38
CA TRP A 29 0.06 -1.88 1.93
C TRP A 29 -0.92 -1.48 0.83
N ILE A 30 -0.46 -0.97 -0.31
CA ILE A 30 -1.33 -0.68 -1.45
C ILE A 30 -2.07 -1.96 -1.90
N LEU A 31 -1.35 -3.07 -2.07
CA LEU A 31 -1.98 -4.36 -2.43
C LEU A 31 -2.97 -4.83 -1.36
N TRP A 32 -2.58 -4.69 -0.09
CA TRP A 32 -3.43 -5.07 1.04
C TRP A 32 -4.73 -4.26 1.11
N ILE A 33 -4.67 -2.93 1.00
CA ILE A 33 -5.87 -2.07 1.02
C ILE A 33 -6.73 -2.32 -0.22
N LEU A 34 -6.16 -2.48 -1.41
CA LEU A 34 -6.93 -2.80 -2.62
C LEU A 34 -7.70 -4.12 -2.46
N TRP A 35 -7.05 -5.14 -1.90
CA TRP A 35 -7.70 -6.41 -1.59
C TRP A 35 -8.83 -6.24 -0.56
N LYS A 36 -8.59 -5.50 0.54
CA LYS A 36 -9.63 -5.20 1.55
C LYS A 36 -10.82 -4.44 0.95
N ASN A 37 -10.57 -3.38 0.18
CA ASN A 37 -11.60 -2.56 -0.43
C ASN A 37 -12.42 -3.36 -1.44
N ARG A 38 -11.77 -4.21 -2.25
CA ARG A 38 -12.47 -5.13 -3.16
C ARG A 38 -13.40 -6.08 -2.40
N ASN A 39 -12.96 -6.65 -1.28
CA ASN A 39 -13.81 -7.53 -0.47
C ASN A 39 -14.97 -6.75 0.17
N LEU A 40 -14.72 -5.58 0.74
CA LEU A 40 -15.76 -4.71 1.31
C LEU A 40 -16.81 -4.33 0.25
N PHE A 41 -16.38 -4.04 -0.98
CA PHE A 41 -17.31 -3.78 -2.07
C PHE A 41 -18.16 -5.01 -2.42
N LEU A 42 -17.53 -6.19 -2.54
CA LEU A 42 -18.23 -7.42 -2.92
C LEU A 42 -19.22 -7.92 -1.86
N PHE A 43 -18.92 -7.75 -0.57
CA PHE A 43 -19.75 -8.29 0.51
C PHE A 43 -20.67 -7.26 1.16
N GLU A 44 -20.29 -5.98 1.18
CA GLU A 44 -21.02 -4.92 1.88
C GLU A 44 -21.45 -3.77 0.97
N GLY A 45 -21.09 -3.79 -0.32
CA GLY A 45 -21.37 -2.70 -1.26
C GLY A 45 -20.66 -1.39 -0.92
N LYS A 46 -19.65 -1.43 -0.02
CA LYS A 46 -18.88 -0.25 0.39
C LYS A 46 -17.77 0.04 -0.61
N GLU A 47 -17.73 1.29 -1.08
CA GLU A 47 -16.70 1.79 -1.97
C GLU A 47 -15.91 2.92 -1.29
N TYR A 48 -14.62 3.01 -1.61
CA TYR A 48 -13.74 4.05 -1.10
C TYR A 48 -13.09 4.76 -2.28
N SER A 49 -12.90 6.07 -2.16
CA SER A 49 -12.19 6.82 -3.18
C SER A 49 -10.71 6.42 -3.22
N ALA A 50 -10.04 6.68 -4.34
CA ALA A 50 -8.60 6.47 -4.45
C ALA A 50 -7.82 7.30 -3.42
N ILE A 51 -8.29 8.52 -3.12
CA ILE A 51 -7.67 9.42 -2.15
C ILE A 51 -7.76 8.83 -0.74
N ASP A 52 -8.95 8.37 -0.32
CA ASP A 52 -9.14 7.74 1.00
C ASP A 52 -8.33 6.44 1.12
N THR A 53 -8.27 5.67 0.02
CA THR A 53 -7.47 4.45 -0.07
C THR A 53 -5.98 4.74 0.16
N VAL A 54 -5.42 5.74 -0.51
CA VAL A 54 -4.01 6.13 -0.34
C VAL A 54 -3.76 6.70 1.06
N ALA A 55 -4.67 7.52 1.59
CA ALA A 55 -4.56 8.02 2.96
C ALA A 55 -4.50 6.85 3.96
N LYS A 56 -5.35 5.84 3.78
CA LYS A 56 -5.36 4.64 4.63
C LYS A 56 -4.08 3.81 4.51
N VAL A 57 -3.53 3.68 3.30
CA VAL A 57 -2.24 3.01 3.06
C VAL A 57 -1.12 3.69 3.86
N VAL A 58 -1.03 5.02 3.78
CA VAL A 58 0.00 5.80 4.48
C VAL A 58 -0.17 5.66 5.99
N GLU A 59 -1.39 5.85 6.49
CA GLU A 59 -1.72 5.71 7.91
C GLU A 59 -1.36 4.31 8.46
N ASP A 60 -1.90 3.24 7.85
CA ASP A 60 -1.68 1.87 8.30
C ASP A 60 -0.20 1.48 8.26
N SER A 61 0.51 1.88 7.18
CA SER A 61 1.94 1.63 7.08
C SER A 61 2.72 2.36 8.18
N SER A 62 2.44 3.65 8.41
CA SER A 62 3.10 4.43 9.44
C SER A 62 2.86 3.83 10.82
N HIS A 63 1.61 3.55 11.17
CA HIS A 63 1.25 2.94 12.46
C HIS A 63 1.96 1.61 12.70
N TRP A 64 2.06 0.76 11.66
CA TRP A 64 2.79 -0.50 11.78
C TRP A 64 4.25 -0.29 12.15
N PHE A 65 4.96 0.59 11.44
CA PHE A 65 6.39 0.83 11.69
C PHE A 65 6.64 1.60 13.00
N GLU A 66 5.77 2.54 13.37
CA GLU A 66 5.84 3.18 14.70
C GLU A 66 5.69 2.16 15.83
N ALA A 67 4.75 1.21 15.70
CA ALA A 67 4.57 0.15 16.70
C ALA A 67 5.78 -0.78 16.84
N GLN A 68 6.69 -0.81 15.87
CA GLN A 68 7.95 -1.56 15.95
C GLN A 68 9.09 -0.77 16.57
N LYS A 69 8.96 0.55 16.76
CA LYS A 69 9.98 1.34 17.44
C LYS A 69 9.93 1.02 18.93
N ARG A 70 11.04 0.51 19.46
CA ARG A 70 11.24 0.23 20.90
C ARG A 70 11.49 1.51 21.67
#